data_AF-A0A925RAW3-F1
#
_entry.id   AF-A0A925RAW3-F1
#
_cell.length_a   1.000
_cell.length_b   1.000
_cell.length_c   1.000
_cell.angle_alpha   90.00
_cell.angle_beta   90.00
_cell.angle_gamma   90.00
#
_symmetry.space_group_name_H-M   'P 1'
#
loop_
_entity.id
_entity.type
_entity.pdbx_description
1 polymer ?
#
loop_
_entity_poly.entity_id
_entity_poly.type
_entity_poly.pdbx_seq_one_letter_code
_entity_poly.pdbx_strand_id
1 'polypeptide(L)' 'VFVLLSGVVTMKCGEQTVTMQAGDTVIVDPEEIHQMHNVGDVGAEYIVFGISAQKGGRTVVVD' A
#
# COMPACT_ATOMS: atom_id res chain seq x y z
N VAL A 1 1.36 -4.62 -1.72
CA VAL A 1 0.80 -4.81 -0.36
C VAL A 1 1.55 -3.90 0.59
N PHE A 2 0.83 -3.10 1.37
CA PHE A 2 1.38 -2.23 2.41
C PHE A 2 0.94 -2.76 3.77
N VAL A 3 1.89 -2.90 4.71
CA VAL A 3 1.62 -3.23 6.11
C VAL A 3 2.14 -2.08 6.96
N LEU A 4 1.26 -1.44 7.74
CA LEU A 4 1.66 -0.35 8.63
C LEU A 4 2.22 -0.93 9.92
N LEU A 5 3.44 -0.54 10.29
CA LEU A 5 4.11 -1.01 11.51
C LEU A 5 3.87 -0.06 12.69
N SER A 6 3.83 1.25 12.42
CA SER A 6 3.65 2.30 13.42
C SER A 6 3.07 3.57 12.78
N GLY A 7 2.51 4.46 13.60
CA GLY A 7 1.86 5.70 13.17
C GLY A 7 0.40 5.51 12.71
N VAL A 8 -0.18 6.58 12.17
CA VAL A 8 -1.56 6.59 11.63
C VAL A 8 -1.55 7.32 10.29
N VAL A 9 -2.04 6.66 9.25
CA VAL A 9 -2.07 7.22 7.90
C VAL A 9 -3.46 7.14 7.30
N THR A 10 -3.79 8.05 6.41
CA THR A 10 -4.88 7.87 5.45
C THR A 10 -4.28 7.39 4.14
N MET A 11 -4.80 6.27 3.64
CA MET A 11 -4.39 5.66 2.39
C MET A 11 -5.55 5.75 1.39
N LYS A 12 -5.29 6.29 0.22
CA LYS A 12 -6.21 6.28 -0.91
C LYS A 12 -5.68 5.32 -1.97
N CYS A 13 -6.49 4.33 -2.36
CA CYS A 13 -6.21 3.38 -3.44
C CYS A 13 -7.42 3.39 -4.36
N GLY A 14 -7.24 3.87 -5.59
CA GLY A 14 -8.36 4.05 -6.52
C GLY A 14 -9.46 4.96 -5.92
N GLU A 15 -10.66 4.40 -5.77
CA GLU A 15 -11.81 5.08 -5.16
C GLU A 15 -11.89 4.90 -3.63
N GLN A 16 -11.14 3.96 -3.06
CA GLN A 16 -11.18 3.68 -1.63
C GLN A 16 -10.25 4.63 -0.88
N THR A 17 -10.74 5.12 0.26
CA THR A 17 -9.93 5.87 1.22
C THR A 17 -10.14 5.26 2.60
N VAL A 18 -9.04 4.84 3.23
CA VAL A 18 -9.06 4.16 4.53
C VAL A 18 -8.05 4.79 5.47
N THR A 19 -8.38 4.88 6.75
CA THR A 19 -7.42 5.19 7.80
C THR A 19 -6.80 3.88 8.29
N MET A 20 -5.48 3.80 8.29
CA MET A 20 -4.72 2.64 8.72
C MET A 20 -3.99 2.94 10.04
N GLN A 21 -3.96 1.95 10.92
CA GLN A 21 -3.19 1.90 12.16
C GLN A 21 -2.19 0.73 12.13
N ALA A 22 -1.31 0.65 13.13
CA ALA A 22 -0.33 -0.41 13.23
C ALA A 22 -0.98 -1.80 13.16
N GLY A 23 -0.47 -2.66 12.27
CA GLY A 23 -1.02 -3.99 11.97
C GLY A 23 -1.98 -4.01 10.79
N ASP A 24 -2.55 -2.87 10.39
CA ASP A 24 -3.44 -2.81 9.23
C ASP A 24 -2.67 -3.02 7.93
N THR A 25 -3.35 -3.64 6.98
CA THR A 25 -2.81 -3.96 5.66
C THR A 25 -3.74 -3.46 4.57
N VAL A 26 -3.17 -2.86 3.52
CA VAL A 26 -3.90 -2.60 2.28
C VAL A 26 -3.25 -3.34 1.10
N ILE A 27 -4.08 -3.91 0.25
CA ILE A 27 -3.67 -4.45 -1.04
C ILE A 27 -3.94 -3.35 -2.06
N VAL A 28 -2.94 -3.05 -2.86
CA VAL A 28 -3.05 -2.14 -4.00
C VAL A 28 -3.05 -3.03 -5.23
N ASP A 29 -4.10 -2.92 -6.04
CA ASP A 29 -4.23 -3.73 -7.23
C ASP A 29 -3.21 -3.30 -8.30
N PRO A 30 -2.88 -4.18 -9.27
CA PRO A 30 -2.01 -3.80 -10.38
C PRO A 30 -2.49 -2.53 -11.07
N GLU A 31 -1.56 -1.63 -11.36
CA GLU A 31 -1.82 -0.33 -12.02
C GLU A 31 -2.69 0.65 -11.22
N GLU A 32 -3.11 0.28 -10.00
CA GLU A 32 -3.88 1.16 -9.14
C GLU A 32 -3.00 2.27 -8.55
N ILE A 33 -3.38 3.52 -8.82
CA ILE A 33 -2.74 4.68 -8.21
C ILE A 33 -3.11 4.72 -6.73
N HIS A 34 -2.08 4.79 -5.89
CA HIS A 34 -2.23 4.93 -4.45
C HIS A 34 -1.51 6.18 -3.93
N GLN A 35 -2.07 6.77 -2.88
CA GLN A 35 -1.49 7.90 -2.15
C GLN A 35 -1.60 7.64 -0.65
N MET A 36 -0.52 7.87 0.08
CA MET A 36 -0.48 7.79 1.53
C MET A 36 -0.23 9.17 2.13
N HIS A 37 -1.01 9.54 3.14
CA HIS A 37 -0.82 10.76 3.92
C HIS A 37 -0.70 10.41 5.40
N ASN A 38 0.39 10.84 6.04
CA ASN A 38 0.53 10.72 7.48
C ASN A 38 -0.34 11.78 8.16
N VAL A 39 -1.32 11.32 8.95
CA VAL A 39 -2.27 12.18 9.68
C VAL A 39 -1.97 12.24 11.18
N GLY A 40 -0.96 11.50 11.64
CA GLY A 40 -0.48 11.51 13.02
C GLY A 40 0.58 12.58 13.27
N ASP A 41 0.98 12.68 14.54
CA ASP A 41 2.05 13.54 15.05
C ASP A 41 3.42 12.85 15.10
N VAL A 42 3.45 11.53 14.89
CA VAL A 42 4.66 10.71 14.76
C VAL A 42 4.86 10.22 13.34
N GLY A 43 6.11 9.88 12.99
CA GLY A 43 6.41 9.26 11.70
C GLY A 43 5.69 7.92 11.52
N ALA A 44 5.21 7.65 10.31
CA ALA A 44 4.66 6.36 9.94
C ALA A 44 5.78 5.45 9.41
N GLU A 45 5.84 4.22 9.93
CA GLU A 45 6.73 3.18 9.43
C GLU A 45 5.91 2.07 8.80
N TYR A 46 6.32 1.57 7.64
CA TYR A 46 5.60 0.54 6.89
C TYR A 46 6.54 -0.35 6.10
N ILE A 47 6.07 -1.56 5.80
CA ILE A 47 6.71 -2.48 4.85
C ILE A 47 5.86 -2.56 3.59
N VAL A 48 6.52 -2.51 2.43
CA VAL A 48 5.89 -2.76 1.14
C VAL A 48 6.52 -3.97 0.49
N PHE A 49 5.67 -4.88 0.04
CA PHE A 49 6.09 -5.97 -0.85
C PHE A 49 5.07 -6.14 -1.97
N GLY A 50 5.56 -6.50 -3.15
CA GLY A 50 4.76 -6.80 -4.33
C GLY A 50 4.63 -8.30 -4.52
N ILE A 51 3.44 -8.74 -4.94
CA ILE A 51 3.22 -10.11 -5.41
C ILE A 51 3.20 -10.03 -6.94
N SER A 52 4.08 -10.80 -7.58
CA SER A 52 4.09 -10.92 -9.03
C SER A 52 3.27 -12.13 -9.47
N ALA A 53 2.47 -11.97 -10.52
CA ALA A 53 1.81 -13.09 -11.18
C ALA A 53 2.76 -13.97 -12.03
N GLN A 54 4.02 -13.55 -12.24
CA GLN A 54 5.01 -14.23 -13.09
C GLN A 54 4.51 -14.58 -14.51
N LYS A 55 3.63 -13.76 -15.10
CA LYS A 55 3.10 -14.01 -16.44
C LYS A 55 4.21 -13.82 -17.48
N GLY A 56 4.52 -14.87 -18.25
CA GLY A 56 5.58 -14.84 -19.26
C GLY A 56 7.01 -14.76 -18.69
N GLY A 57 7.24 -15.20 -17.45
CA GLY A 57 8.57 -15.20 -16.83
C GLY A 57 9.05 -13.82 -16.34
N ARG A 58 8.15 -12.84 -16.24
CA ARG A 58 8.47 -11.48 -15.78
C ARG A 58 7.85 -11.19 -14.42
N THR A 59 8.63 -10.59 -13.53
CA THR A 59 8.21 -10.24 -12.16
C THR A 59 7.29 -9.01 -12.13
N VAL A 60 7.32 -8.15 -13.14
CA VAL A 60 6.37 -7.05 -13.30
C VAL A 60 5.94 -7.04 -14.77
N VAL A 61 4.64 -7.08 -15.00
CA VAL A 61 4.03 -6.96 -16.33
C VAL A 61 3.18 -5.71 -16.28
N VAL A 62 3.57 -4.71 -17.06
CA VAL A 62 2.81 -3.49 -17.36
C VAL A 62 2.69 -3.48 -18.88
N ASP A 63 1.47 -3.35 -19.38
CA ASP A 63 1.17 -3.32 -20.82
C ASP A 63 1.53 -1.96 -21.46
#